data_AF-A0A1E7ZGW0-F1
#
_entry.id   AF-A0A1E7ZGW0-F1
#
_cell.length_a   1.000
_cell.length_b   1.000
_cell.length_c   1.000
_cell.angle_alpha   90.00
_cell.angle_beta   90.00
_cell.angle_gamma   90.00
#
_symmetry.space_group_name_H-M   'P 1'
#
loop_
_entity.id
_entity.type
_entity.pdbx_description
1 polymer ?
#
loop_
_entity_poly.entity_id
_entity_poly.type
_entity_poly.pdbx_seq_one_letter_code
_entity_poly.pdbx_strand_id
1 'polypeptide(L)'
;MSHIEQFCAAAIAKGDGTSGQDNEHFEAMKDAINKLSNHSDLIPLLKHENDWVVCWSASHLLVNGQTSHAIKALKGLVQKGSISGFSAEIVIQEFEKGSFASPFCAK
;
A
#
# COMPACT_ATOMS: atom_id res chain seq x y z
N MET A 1 -11.21 16.67 -3.75
CA MET A 1 -10.26 15.64 -3.29
C MET A 1 -9.99 14.70 -4.45
N SER A 2 -8.74 14.57 -4.88
CA SER A 2 -8.32 13.64 -5.92
C SER A 2 -8.42 12.19 -5.43
N HIS A 3 -8.38 11.22 -6.36
CA HIS A 3 -8.36 9.80 -5.99
C HIS A 3 -7.09 9.43 -5.19
N ILE A 4 -5.96 10.08 -5.47
CA ILE A 4 -4.71 9.91 -4.69
C ILE A 4 -4.91 10.42 -3.26
N GLU A 5 -5.51 11.60 -3.08
CA GLU A 5 -5.80 12.15 -1.75
C GLU A 5 -6.81 11.27 -0.98
N GLN A 6 -7.83 10.75 -1.66
CA GLN A 6 -8.79 9.80 -1.09
C GLN A 6 -8.11 8.53 -0.60
N PHE A 7 -7.24 7.96 -1.44
CA PHE A 7 -6.45 6.79 -1.08
C PHE A 7 -5.56 7.08 0.15
N CYS A 8 -4.85 8.20 0.16
CA CYS A 8 -3.96 8.55 1.28
C CYS A 8 -4.73 8.73 2.59
N ALA A 9 -5.85 9.46 2.56
CA ALA A 9 -6.70 9.66 3.73
C ALA A 9 -7.23 8.33 4.28
N ALA A 10 -7.72 7.45 3.40
CA ALA A 10 -8.21 6.14 3.79
C ALA A 10 -7.11 5.22 4.34
N ALA A 11 -5.91 5.23 3.74
CA ALA A 11 -4.75 4.48 4.23
C ALA A 11 -4.30 4.95 5.62
N ILE A 12 -4.29 6.26 5.85
CA ILE A 12 -3.98 6.85 7.16
C ILE A 12 -5.03 6.45 8.20
N ALA A 13 -6.32 6.55 7.85
CA ALA A 13 -7.42 6.22 8.75
C ALA A 13 -7.49 4.73 9.09
N LYS A 14 -7.21 3.85 8.11
CA LYS A 14 -7.10 2.41 8.33
C LYS A 14 -5.99 2.09 9.32
N GLY A 15 -4.81 2.70 9.12
CA GLY A 15 -3.65 2.48 9.97
C GLY A 15 -3.28 1.01 10.08
N ASP A 16 -3.15 0.53 11.32
CA ASP A 16 -2.85 -0.86 11.68
C ASP A 16 -4.08 -1.79 11.70
N GLY A 17 -5.25 -1.24 11.38
CA GLY A 17 -6.53 -1.95 11.35
C GLY A 17 -7.19 -2.19 12.70
N THR A 18 -6.80 -1.44 13.73
CA THR A 18 -7.45 -1.46 15.04
C THR A 18 -8.71 -0.59 15.12
N SER A 19 -9.03 0.16 14.07
CA SER A 19 -10.22 1.01 14.02
C SER A 19 -11.50 0.19 13.80
N GLY A 20 -12.62 0.66 14.37
CA GLY A 20 -13.94 0.03 14.16
C GLY A 20 -14.47 0.13 12.72
N GLN A 21 -13.82 0.93 11.87
CA GLN A 21 -14.18 1.18 10.46
C GLN A 21 -13.12 0.62 9.49
N ASP A 22 -12.31 -0.34 9.94
CA ASP A 22 -11.20 -0.91 9.18
C ASP A 22 -11.58 -1.37 7.75
N ASN A 23 -12.74 -2.03 7.64
CA ASN A 23 -13.27 -2.51 6.37
C ASN A 23 -13.73 -1.36 5.45
N GLU A 24 -14.35 -0.32 6.03
CA GLU A 24 -14.80 0.86 5.26
C GLU A 24 -13.61 1.62 4.70
N HIS A 25 -12.54 1.80 5.50
CA HIS A 25 -11.31 2.43 5.05
C HIS A 25 -10.59 1.58 3.98
N PHE A 26 -10.65 0.26 4.09
CA PHE A 26 -10.11 -0.63 3.05
C PHE A 26 -10.85 -0.50 1.72
N GLU A 27 -12.18 -0.57 1.73
CA GLU A 27 -12.97 -0.40 0.52
C GLU A 27 -12.80 1.01 -0.07
N ALA A 28 -12.65 2.05 0.75
CA ALA A 28 -12.36 3.40 0.28
C ALA A 28 -10.99 3.49 -0.43
N MET A 29 -9.94 2.83 0.08
CA MET A 29 -8.65 2.75 -0.62
C MET A 29 -8.78 2.03 -1.97
N LYS A 30 -9.48 0.90 -1.98
CA LYS A 30 -9.70 0.07 -3.17
C LYS A 30 -10.46 0.84 -4.25
N ASP A 31 -11.54 1.50 -3.88
CA ASP A 31 -12.33 2.35 -4.77
C ASP A 31 -11.51 3.50 -5.36
N ALA A 32 -10.66 4.13 -4.54
CA ALA A 32 -9.79 5.20 -4.98
C ALA A 32 -8.77 4.70 -6.01
N ILE A 33 -8.12 3.55 -5.76
CA ILE A 33 -7.16 2.94 -6.68
C ILE A 33 -7.82 2.51 -7.99
N ASN A 34 -9.01 1.92 -7.93
CA ASN A 34 -9.74 1.48 -9.13
C ASN A 34 -10.18 2.63 -10.03
N LYS A 35 -10.28 3.86 -9.49
CA LYS A 35 -10.59 5.07 -10.24
C LYS A 35 -9.36 5.77 -10.81
N LEU A 36 -8.14 5.32 -10.48
CA LEU A 36 -6.93 5.86 -11.08
C LEU A 36 -6.79 5.39 -12.53
N SER A 37 -6.58 6.33 -13.43
CA SER A 37 -6.33 6.03 -14.85
C SER A 37 -4.95 5.43 -15.07
N ASN A 38 -4.00 5.71 -14.17
CA ASN A 38 -2.63 5.21 -14.23
C ASN A 38 -2.11 4.87 -12.82
N HIS A 39 -1.87 3.59 -12.56
CA HIS A 39 -1.34 3.15 -11.27
C HIS A 39 0.09 3.66 -10.99
N SER A 40 0.82 4.11 -12.01
CA SER A 40 2.13 4.73 -11.84
C SER A 40 2.07 6.06 -11.08
N ASP A 41 0.88 6.68 -10.99
CA ASP A 41 0.67 7.90 -10.21
C ASP A 41 0.83 7.67 -8.70
N LEU A 42 0.90 6.41 -8.25
CA LEU A 42 1.21 6.04 -6.87
C LEU A 42 2.73 6.04 -6.56
N ILE A 43 3.61 6.11 -7.56
CA ILE A 43 5.07 6.08 -7.37
C ILE A 43 5.56 7.20 -6.41
N PRO A 44 5.08 8.46 -6.50
CA PRO A 44 5.45 9.49 -5.54
C PRO A 44 5.10 9.14 -4.08
N LEU A 45 4.06 8.33 -3.86
CA LEU A 45 3.61 7.93 -2.52
C LEU A 45 4.59 6.96 -1.83
N LEU A 46 5.54 6.37 -2.55
CA LEU A 46 6.60 5.55 -1.96
C LEU A 46 7.54 6.35 -1.04
N LYS A 47 7.47 7.69 -1.09
CA LYS A 47 8.21 8.61 -0.23
C LYS A 47 7.30 9.41 0.71
N HIS A 48 6.05 8.98 0.86
CA HIS A 48 5.09 9.66 1.72
C HIS A 48 5.54 9.64 3.19
N GLU A 49 5.18 10.67 3.96
CA GLU A 49 5.57 10.79 5.37
C GLU A 49 4.93 9.72 6.26
N ASN A 50 3.72 9.30 5.91
CA ASN A 50 2.98 8.25 6.61
C ASN A 50 3.35 6.86 6.08
N ASP A 51 3.84 6.00 6.97
CA ASP A 51 4.30 4.66 6.64
C ASP A 51 3.20 3.75 6.07
N TRP A 52 1.94 3.91 6.47
CA TRP A 52 0.83 3.10 5.94
C TRP A 52 0.52 3.45 4.49
N VAL A 53 0.58 4.73 4.13
CA VAL A 53 0.46 5.16 2.73
C VAL A 53 1.56 4.52 1.88
N VAL A 54 2.80 4.52 2.37
CA VAL A 54 3.93 3.87 1.70
C VAL A 54 3.70 2.36 1.58
N CYS A 55 3.27 1.70 2.66
CA CYS A 55 3.08 0.25 2.71
C CYS A 55 2.01 -0.20 1.71
N TRP A 56 0.83 0.42 1.71
CA TRP A 56 -0.26 0.07 0.80
C TRP A 56 0.07 0.40 -0.66
N SER A 57 0.69 1.56 -0.91
CA SER A 57 1.10 1.96 -2.27
C SER A 57 2.15 1.00 -2.83
N ALA A 58 3.18 0.68 -2.03
CA ALA A 58 4.24 -0.22 -2.44
C ALA A 58 3.72 -1.64 -2.68
N SER A 59 2.83 -2.14 -1.81
CA SER A 59 2.18 -3.43 -1.97
C SER A 59 1.45 -3.55 -3.31
N HIS A 60 0.69 -2.53 -3.69
CA HIS A 60 -0.01 -2.52 -4.98
C HIS A 60 0.94 -2.39 -6.18
N LEU A 61 1.93 -1.50 -6.10
CA LEU A 61 2.92 -1.27 -7.15
C LEU A 61 3.84 -2.49 -7.38
N LEU A 62 4.01 -3.34 -6.37
CA LEU A 62 4.86 -4.52 -6.39
C LEU A 62 4.47 -5.49 -7.50
N VAL A 63 3.16 -5.68 -7.70
CA VAL A 63 2.59 -6.60 -8.70
C VAL A 63 2.21 -5.91 -10.02
N ASN A 64 2.26 -4.58 -10.06
CA ASN A 64 1.90 -3.77 -11.23
C ASN A 64 3.14 -3.24 -11.99
N GLY A 65 4.23 -4.02 -11.99
CA GLY A 65 5.43 -3.74 -12.80
C GLY A 65 6.42 -2.72 -12.22
N GLN A 66 6.17 -2.18 -11.02
CA GLN A 66 7.05 -1.24 -10.33
C GLN A 66 7.84 -1.91 -9.19
N THR A 67 8.15 -3.20 -9.36
CA THR A 67 8.68 -4.09 -8.33
C THR A 67 9.95 -3.55 -7.65
N SER A 68 10.92 -3.04 -8.41
CA SER A 68 12.19 -2.53 -7.83
C SER A 68 11.97 -1.35 -6.88
N HIS A 69 11.12 -0.39 -7.28
CA HIS A 69 10.79 0.77 -6.45
C HIS A 69 9.98 0.37 -5.21
N ALA A 70 9.00 -0.53 -5.39
CA ALA A 70 8.16 -1.04 -4.31
C ALA A 70 8.97 -1.80 -3.25
N ILE A 71 9.83 -2.76 -3.66
CA ILE A 71 10.68 -3.51 -2.74
C ILE A 71 11.60 -2.59 -1.96
N LYS A 72 12.20 -1.59 -2.61
CA LYS A 72 13.07 -0.62 -1.93
C LYS A 72 12.33 0.15 -0.85
N ALA A 73 11.11 0.61 -1.14
CA ALA A 73 10.28 1.31 -0.17
C ALA A 73 9.88 0.40 1.01
N LEU A 74 9.41 -0.82 0.73
CA LEU A 74 9.04 -1.81 1.75
C LEU A 74 10.23 -2.16 2.65
N LYS A 75 11.42 -2.41 2.09
CA LYS A 75 12.64 -2.66 2.88
C LYS A 75 13.01 -1.46 3.77
N GLY A 76 12.76 -0.24 3.30
CA GLY A 76 12.90 0.96 4.11
C GLY A 76 11.97 0.96 5.33
N LEU A 77 10.71 0.51 5.16
CA LEU A 77 9.77 0.36 6.28
C LEU A 77 10.22 -0.74 7.26
N VAL A 78 10.68 -1.88 6.76
CA VAL A 78 11.21 -2.98 7.60
C VAL A 78 12.35 -2.47 8.50
N GLN A 79 13.28 -1.67 7.96
CA GLN A 79 14.39 -1.11 8.71
C GLN A 79 13.97 -0.12 9.81
N LYS A 80 12.81 0.55 9.67
CA LYS A 80 12.28 1.45 10.72
C LYS A 80 11.79 0.68 11.95
N GLY A 81 11.45 -0.61 11.81
CA GLY A 81 10.99 -1.45 12.92
C GLY A 81 9.60 -1.09 13.48
N SER A 82 8.76 -0.40 12.70
CA SER A 82 7.38 -0.07 13.06
C SER A 82 6.42 -1.22 12.71
N ILE A 83 5.15 -1.13 13.17
CA ILE A 83 4.10 -2.12 12.83
C ILE A 83 3.90 -2.22 11.30
N SER A 84 3.93 -1.09 10.60
CA SER A 84 3.92 -1.05 9.14
C SER A 84 5.17 -1.69 8.52
N GLY A 85 6.31 -1.65 9.21
CA GLY A 85 7.53 -2.38 8.84
C GLY A 85 7.34 -3.90 8.91
N PHE A 86 6.69 -4.41 9.95
CA PHE A 86 6.33 -5.83 10.03
C PHE A 86 5.37 -6.23 8.89
N SER A 87 4.33 -5.43 8.63
CA SER A 87 3.44 -5.67 7.49
C SER A 87 4.20 -5.65 6.15
N ALA A 88 5.14 -4.73 5.98
CA ALA A 88 5.99 -4.66 4.79
C ALA A 88 6.88 -5.90 4.62
N GLU A 89 7.40 -6.46 5.71
CA GLU A 89 8.17 -7.71 5.67
C GLU A 89 7.33 -8.88 5.17
N ILE A 90 6.11 -9.04 5.70
CA ILE A 90 5.18 -10.09 5.26
C ILE A 90 4.86 -9.97 3.76
N VAL A 91 4.62 -8.74 3.28
CA VAL A 91 4.38 -8.48 1.85
C VAL A 91 5.57 -8.91 0.99
N ILE A 92 6.80 -8.55 1.37
CA ILE A 92 8.01 -8.95 0.65
C ILE A 92 8.12 -10.48 0.61
N GLN A 93 7.94 -11.14 1.75
CA GLN A 93 8.07 -12.59 1.85
C GLN A 93 7.04 -13.32 0.97
N GLU A 94 5.77 -12.90 1.00
CA GLU A 94 4.73 -13.51 0.15
C GLU A 94 4.98 -13.25 -1.34
N PHE A 95 5.55 -12.09 -1.69
CA PHE A 95 5.91 -11.80 -3.07
C PHE A 95 7.06 -12.68 -3.56
N GLU A 96 8.10 -12.87 -2.73
CA GLU A 96 9.23 -13.75 -3.04
C GLU A 96 8.80 -15.23 -3.17
N LYS A 97 7.77 -15.65 -2.45
CA LYS A 97 7.15 -16.99 -2.59
C LYS A 97 6.27 -17.13 -3.85
N GLY A 98 5.97 -16.04 -4.55
CA GLY A 98 5.06 -16.03 -5.70
C GLY A 98 3.58 -16.19 -5.33
N SER A 99 3.21 -16.06 -4.06
CA SER A 99 1.83 -16.16 -3.55
C SER A 99 1.13 -14.80 -3.42
N PHE A 100 1.87 -13.70 -3.51
CA PHE A 100 1.31 -12.37 -3.30
C PHE A 100 0.47 -11.87 -4.48
N ALA A 101 -0.72 -11.37 -4.16
CA ALA A 101 -1.61 -10.68 -5.10
C ALA A 101 -1.80 -9.21 -4.67
N SER A 102 -2.14 -8.35 -5.62
CA SER A 102 -2.48 -6.96 -5.31
C SER A 102 -3.59 -6.92 -4.26
N PRO A 103 -3.45 -6.15 -3.18
CA PRO A 103 -4.50 -6.01 -2.19
C PRO A 103 -5.79 -5.39 -2.76
N PHE A 104 -5.70 -4.69 -3.89
CA PHE A 104 -6.82 -3.93 -4.46
C PHE A 104 -7.37 -4.52 -5.76
N CYS A 105 -6.69 -5.50 -6.36
CA CYS A 105 -7.21 -6.17 -7.56
C CYS A 105 -7.83 -7.51 -7.16
N ALA A 106 -9.14 -7.63 -7.36
CA ALA A 106 -9.78 -8.95 -7.42
C ALA A 106 -9.30 -9.65 -8.70
N LYS A 107 -8.93 -10.92 -8.60
CA LYS A 107 -8.81 -11.80 -9.76
C LYS A 107 -10.17 -12.03 -10.40
#